data_AF-A0A4P9VR47-F1
#
_entry.id   AF-A0A4P9VR47-F1
#
_cell.length_a   1.000
_cell.length_b   1.000
_cell.length_c   1.000
_cell.angle_alpha   90.00
_cell.angle_beta   90.00
_cell.angle_gamma   90.00
#
_symmetry.space_group_name_H-M   'P 1'
#
loop_
_entity.id
_entity.type
_entity.pdbx_description
1 polymer ?
#
loop_
_entity_poly.entity_id
_entity_poly.type
_entity_poly.pdbx_seq_one_letter_code
_entity_poly.pdbx_strand_id
1 'polypeptide(L)'
;MCTDIFISQFPTFTPPFQSLSHSLAREKNIQLDVLRLDLVHPKISGNKWYKLKYNLRAAITCGADCIASFGGAYSNHIHALAAAGSYLGLETVGFIRGHMPKLLSPTLKDAAEMGMQLIYLDRASYREKHLPEQRSILANQFIDNSRSVYWVPEGGSNLLAVQGAQEITENEQVKQFDYIFAACGTGEH
;
A
#
# COMPACT_ATOMS: atom_id res chain seq x y z
N MET A 1 17.69 18.72 5.85
CA MET A 1 17.57 19.58 4.65
C MET A 1 17.13 18.82 3.40
N CYS A 2 17.52 17.56 3.16
CA CYS A 2 17.02 16.80 1.99
C CYS A 2 15.60 16.24 2.17
N THR A 3 15.23 15.87 3.40
CA THR A 3 13.94 15.24 3.74
C THR A 3 12.72 16.16 3.56
N ASP A 4 12.85 17.45 3.92
CA ASP A 4 11.76 18.43 3.84
C ASP A 4 11.38 18.75 2.39
N ILE A 5 12.36 18.76 1.47
CA ILE A 5 12.13 18.96 0.04
C ILE A 5 11.34 17.79 -0.54
N PHE A 6 11.68 16.55 -0.15
CA PHE A 6 11.01 15.35 -0.64
C PHE A 6 9.55 15.25 -0.15
N ILE A 7 9.26 15.69 1.07
CA ILE A 7 7.89 15.73 1.60
C ILE A 7 7.03 16.78 0.86
N SER A 8 7.61 17.93 0.51
CA SER A 8 6.91 18.98 -0.25
C SER A 8 6.58 18.57 -1.69
N GLN A 9 7.28 17.57 -2.23
CA GLN A 9 7.10 17.03 -3.59
C GLN A 9 6.50 15.63 -3.60
N PHE A 10 5.90 15.19 -2.49
CA PHE A 10 5.32 13.85 -2.43
C PHE A 10 4.21 13.70 -3.49
N PRO A 11 4.22 12.63 -4.30
CA PRO A 11 3.32 12.49 -5.43
C PRO A 11 1.85 12.63 -5.02
N THR A 12 1.13 13.46 -5.76
CA THR A 12 -0.32 13.56 -5.65
C THR A 12 -0.92 13.12 -6.96
N PHE A 13 -1.80 12.13 -6.91
CA PHE A 13 -2.51 11.64 -8.07
C PHE A 13 -3.97 12.06 -7.98
N THR A 14 -4.50 12.54 -9.11
CA THR A 14 -5.91 12.91 -9.23
C THR A 14 -6.59 11.87 -10.14
N PRO A 15 -7.36 10.93 -9.57
CA PRO A 15 -8.08 9.95 -10.36
C PRO A 15 -9.16 10.63 -11.22
N PRO A 16 -9.31 10.27 -12.50
CA PRO A 16 -10.38 10.82 -13.33
C PRO A 16 -11.72 10.16 -13.02
N PHE A 17 -12.80 10.89 -13.24
CA PHE A 17 -14.14 10.30 -13.33
C PHE A 17 -14.40 9.82 -14.75
N GLN A 18 -15.12 8.71 -14.86
CA GLN A 18 -15.62 8.18 -16.12
C GLN A 18 -17.12 7.94 -16.03
N SER A 19 -17.89 8.66 -16.86
CA SER A 19 -19.32 8.44 -16.96
C SER A 19 -19.65 7.15 -17.68
N LEU A 20 -20.57 6.39 -17.09
CA LEU A 20 -21.07 5.14 -17.62
C LEU A 20 -22.44 5.34 -18.23
N SER A 21 -22.58 4.93 -19.48
CA SER A 21 -23.86 4.91 -20.16
C SER A 21 -24.48 3.51 -20.05
N HIS A 22 -25.39 3.33 -19.09
CA HIS A 22 -26.15 2.09 -18.92
C HIS A 22 -27.65 2.31 -19.19
N SER A 23 -28.30 1.38 -19.91
CA SER A 23 -29.71 1.50 -20.30
C SER A 23 -30.64 1.67 -19.10
N LEU A 24 -30.45 0.87 -18.05
CA LEU A 24 -31.24 0.96 -16.81
C LEU A 24 -31.03 2.30 -16.09
N ALA A 25 -29.81 2.85 -16.10
CA ALA A 25 -29.52 4.13 -15.47
C ALA A 25 -30.24 5.27 -16.22
N ARG A 26 -30.24 5.22 -17.56
CA ARG A 26 -31.01 6.16 -18.39
C ARG A 26 -32.52 6.07 -18.14
N GLU A 27 -33.06 4.85 -18.08
CA GLU A 27 -34.49 4.63 -17.78
C GLU A 27 -34.90 5.21 -16.43
N LYS A 28 -34.03 5.09 -15.41
CA LYS A 28 -34.27 5.61 -14.07
C LYS A 28 -33.82 7.05 -13.87
N ASN A 29 -33.32 7.73 -14.91
CA ASN A 29 -32.76 9.07 -14.86
C ASN A 29 -31.64 9.22 -13.79
N ILE A 30 -30.78 8.22 -13.69
CA ILE A 30 -29.63 8.17 -12.75
C ILE A 30 -28.35 8.43 -13.54
N GLN A 31 -27.53 9.37 -13.03
CA GLN A 31 -26.14 9.53 -13.47
C GLN A 31 -25.27 8.48 -12.78
N LEU A 32 -24.51 7.72 -13.57
CA LEU A 32 -23.60 6.70 -13.06
C LEU A 32 -22.19 7.02 -13.51
N ASP A 33 -21.31 7.30 -12.56
CA ASP A 33 -19.90 7.56 -12.81
C ASP A 33 -19.01 6.59 -12.02
N VAL A 34 -17.79 6.38 -12.51
CA VAL A 34 -16.75 5.63 -11.82
C VAL A 34 -15.56 6.53 -11.57
N LEU A 35 -15.14 6.66 -10.31
CA LEU A 35 -13.84 7.22 -9.96
C LEU A 35 -12.75 6.19 -10.29
N ARG A 36 -11.95 6.45 -11.32
CA ARG A 36 -10.94 5.53 -11.85
C ARG A 36 -9.66 5.55 -11.03
N LEU A 37 -9.76 5.09 -9.78
CA LEU A 37 -8.61 4.95 -8.86
C LEU A 37 -7.54 4.02 -9.45
N ASP A 38 -7.91 3.07 -10.30
CA ASP A 38 -6.97 2.19 -10.99
C ASP A 38 -6.02 2.94 -11.95
N LEU A 39 -6.37 4.15 -12.39
CA LEU A 39 -5.55 4.95 -13.32
C LEU A 39 -4.57 5.89 -12.61
N VAL A 40 -4.53 5.93 -11.27
CA VAL A 40 -3.63 6.85 -10.56
C VAL A 40 -2.16 6.50 -10.73
N HIS A 41 -1.84 5.20 -10.83
CA HIS A 41 -0.47 4.75 -11.06
C HIS A 41 -0.45 3.37 -11.74
N PRO A 42 0.40 3.13 -12.76
CA PRO A 42 0.37 1.92 -13.56
C PRO A 42 0.65 0.63 -12.78
N LYS A 43 1.43 0.72 -11.69
CA LYS A 43 1.84 -0.44 -10.88
C LYS A 43 1.31 -0.44 -9.45
N ILE A 44 0.88 0.72 -8.95
CA ILE A 44 0.37 0.85 -7.58
C ILE A 44 -1.14 1.01 -7.73
N SER A 45 -1.90 -0.06 -7.47
CA SER A 45 -3.36 0.03 -7.47
C SER A 45 -3.81 1.22 -6.63
N GLY A 46 -4.76 2.03 -7.12
CA GLY A 46 -5.05 3.31 -6.48
C GLY A 46 -5.48 3.22 -5.04
N ASN A 47 -6.34 2.26 -4.67
CA ASN A 47 -6.73 2.05 -3.27
C ASN A 47 -5.51 1.77 -2.38
N LYS A 48 -4.50 1.08 -2.91
CA LYS A 48 -3.25 0.81 -2.18
C LYS A 48 -2.35 2.04 -2.09
N TRP A 49 -2.33 2.89 -3.12
CA TRP A 49 -1.62 4.17 -3.03
C TRP A 49 -2.13 5.01 -1.88
N TYR A 50 -3.45 5.26 -1.80
CA TYR A 50 -4.04 6.06 -0.72
C TYR A 50 -3.72 5.47 0.65
N LYS A 51 -3.81 4.15 0.84
CA LYS A 51 -3.48 3.49 2.10
C LYS A 51 -2.00 3.60 2.49
N LEU A 52 -1.10 3.59 1.50
CA LEU A 52 0.35 3.65 1.74
C LEU A 52 0.88 5.08 1.85
N LYS A 53 0.28 6.06 1.17
CA LYS A 53 0.77 7.45 1.03
C LYS A 53 1.30 8.03 2.35
N TYR A 54 0.47 7.99 3.40
CA TYR A 54 0.84 8.55 4.69
C TYR A 54 1.84 7.71 5.49
N ASN A 55 1.82 6.39 5.32
CA ASN A 55 2.86 5.51 5.88
C ASN A 55 4.23 5.78 5.25
N LEU A 56 4.29 5.94 3.93
CA LEU A 56 5.51 6.27 3.19
C LEU A 56 6.03 7.66 3.57
N ARG A 57 5.14 8.66 3.68
CA ARG A 57 5.49 9.99 4.16
C ARG A 57 6.04 9.94 5.59
N ALA A 58 5.41 9.18 6.49
CA ALA A 58 5.89 9.02 7.86
C ALA A 58 7.28 8.37 7.90
N ALA A 59 7.50 7.32 7.12
CA ALA A 59 8.80 6.66 6.99
C ALA A 59 9.91 7.61 6.51
N ILE A 60 9.63 8.42 5.48
CA ILE A 60 10.57 9.44 5.00
C ILE A 60 10.83 10.50 6.07
N THR A 61 9.77 10.99 6.72
CA THR A 61 9.87 12.05 7.72
C THR A 61 10.71 11.63 8.93
N CYS A 62 10.58 10.37 9.37
CA CYS A 62 11.41 9.85 10.45
C CYS A 62 12.81 9.40 10.00
N GLY A 63 13.15 9.55 8.72
CA GLY A 63 14.45 9.18 8.17
C GLY A 63 14.70 7.68 8.16
N ALA A 64 13.67 6.86 7.96
CA ALA A 64 13.80 5.42 7.93
C ALA A 64 14.66 4.95 6.74
N ASP A 65 15.62 4.07 6.99
CA ASP A 65 16.48 3.51 5.95
C ASP A 65 15.79 2.43 5.11
N CYS A 66 14.78 1.78 5.68
CA CYS A 66 14.02 0.70 5.05
C CYS A 66 12.57 0.68 5.53
N ILE A 67 11.65 0.26 4.66
CA ILE A 67 10.23 0.04 5.00
C ILE A 67 9.91 -1.45 4.93
N ALA A 68 9.40 -2.01 6.02
CA ALA A 68 9.06 -3.42 6.11
C ALA A 68 7.56 -3.66 6.31
N SER A 69 7.04 -4.72 5.70
CA SER A 69 5.67 -5.17 5.94
C SER A 69 5.51 -6.68 5.76
N PHE A 70 4.30 -7.18 6.01
CA PHE A 70 3.97 -8.60 6.03
C PHE A 70 2.90 -8.93 4.98
N GLY A 71 2.96 -10.12 4.41
CA GLY A 71 1.92 -10.63 3.53
C GLY A 71 2.02 -12.12 3.21
N GLY A 72 1.02 -12.63 2.49
CA GLY A 72 1.03 -13.99 1.94
C GLY A 72 1.62 -14.07 0.52
N ALA A 73 1.62 -15.28 -0.04
CA ALA A 73 2.18 -15.56 -1.36
C ALA A 73 1.54 -14.75 -2.50
N TYR A 74 0.30 -14.29 -2.38
CA TYR A 74 -0.39 -13.51 -3.42
C TYR A 74 -0.76 -12.09 -2.94
N SER A 75 0.07 -11.51 -2.06
CA SER A 75 -0.25 -10.27 -1.38
C SER A 75 -0.15 -9.04 -2.30
N ASN A 76 -1.32 -8.50 -2.67
CA ASN A 76 -1.42 -7.20 -3.35
C ASN A 76 -0.85 -6.04 -2.51
N HIS A 77 -0.82 -6.17 -1.18
CA HIS A 77 -0.21 -5.18 -0.29
C HIS A 77 1.32 -5.15 -0.44
N ILE A 78 1.96 -6.32 -0.43
CA ILE A 78 3.41 -6.45 -0.64
C ILE A 78 3.78 -5.92 -2.03
N HIS A 79 3.04 -6.32 -3.06
CA HIS A 79 3.24 -5.81 -4.41
C HIS A 79 3.14 -4.28 -4.48
N ALA A 80 2.09 -3.69 -3.88
CA ALA A 80 1.91 -2.24 -3.88
C ALA A 80 3.00 -1.50 -3.09
N LEU A 81 3.45 -2.06 -1.97
CA LEU A 81 4.56 -1.49 -1.19
C LEU A 81 5.88 -1.56 -1.97
N ALA A 82 6.18 -2.67 -2.64
CA ALA A 82 7.35 -2.79 -3.51
C ALA A 82 7.33 -1.77 -4.64
N ALA A 83 6.17 -1.63 -5.31
CA ALA A 83 5.99 -0.65 -6.37
C ALA A 83 6.15 0.80 -5.89
N ALA A 84 5.60 1.13 -4.72
CA ALA A 84 5.76 2.44 -4.11
C ALA A 84 7.20 2.72 -3.68
N GLY A 85 7.88 1.72 -3.09
CA GLY A 85 9.28 1.82 -2.72
C GLY A 85 10.18 2.05 -3.93
N SER A 86 10.03 1.23 -4.97
CA SER A 86 10.73 1.38 -6.25
C SER A 86 10.52 2.76 -6.87
N TYR A 87 9.27 3.23 -6.90
CA TYR A 87 8.93 4.55 -7.47
C TYR A 87 9.55 5.72 -6.68
N LEU A 88 9.64 5.60 -5.36
CA LEU A 88 10.17 6.65 -4.47
C LEU A 88 11.67 6.50 -4.17
N GLY A 89 12.33 5.45 -4.67
CA GLY A 89 13.72 5.12 -4.34
C GLY A 89 13.93 4.68 -2.89
N LEU A 90 12.92 4.05 -2.26
CA LEU A 90 12.97 3.55 -0.89
C LEU A 90 13.25 2.05 -0.88
N GLU A 91 14.12 1.62 0.02
CA GLU A 91 14.34 0.19 0.27
C GLU A 91 13.11 -0.42 0.96
N THR A 92 12.69 -1.59 0.46
CA THR A 92 11.51 -2.27 0.99
C THR A 92 11.78 -3.75 1.25
N VAL A 93 11.18 -4.27 2.31
CA VAL A 93 11.27 -5.67 2.72
C VAL A 93 9.87 -6.26 2.94
N GLY A 94 9.62 -7.41 2.31
CA GLY A 94 8.39 -8.16 2.44
C GLY A 94 8.60 -9.46 3.23
N PHE A 95 8.02 -9.54 4.42
CA PHE A 95 7.98 -10.77 5.21
C PHE A 95 6.80 -11.65 4.77
N ILE A 96 7.11 -12.77 4.13
CA ILE A 96 6.15 -13.64 3.47
C ILE A 96 5.82 -14.85 4.32
N ARG A 97 4.53 -15.09 4.58
CA ARG A 97 4.07 -16.27 5.31
C ARG A 97 4.31 -17.57 4.53
N GLY A 98 4.99 -18.52 5.15
CA GLY A 98 5.25 -19.86 4.63
C GLY A 98 6.71 -20.04 4.24
N HIS A 99 6.98 -21.11 3.49
CA HIS A 99 8.32 -21.42 2.99
C HIS A 99 8.52 -20.83 1.60
N MET A 100 9.78 -20.61 1.23
CA MET A 100 10.14 -20.20 -0.12
C MET A 100 9.66 -21.25 -1.13
N PRO A 101 8.77 -20.88 -2.08
CA PRO A 101 8.28 -21.82 -3.06
C PRO A 101 9.33 -22.05 -4.17
N LYS A 102 9.22 -23.17 -4.89
CA LYS A 102 10.04 -23.41 -6.09
C LYS A 102 9.82 -22.37 -7.19
N LEU A 103 8.58 -21.86 -7.28
CA LEU A 103 8.17 -20.81 -8.20
C LEU A 103 7.47 -19.72 -7.40
N LEU A 104 7.92 -18.48 -7.54
CA LEU A 104 7.23 -17.33 -6.96
C LEU A 104 5.87 -17.15 -7.64
N SER A 105 4.90 -16.66 -6.88
CA SER A 105 3.67 -16.13 -7.48
C SER A 105 4.01 -14.92 -8.36
N PRO A 106 3.13 -14.54 -9.31
CA PRO A 106 3.31 -13.33 -10.09
C PRO A 106 3.54 -12.09 -9.23
N THR A 107 2.75 -11.91 -8.16
CA THR A 107 2.87 -10.73 -7.28
C THR A 107 4.20 -10.65 -6.53
N LEU A 108 4.76 -11.79 -6.10
CA LEU A 108 6.05 -11.80 -5.41
C LEU A 108 7.22 -11.68 -6.38
N LYS A 109 7.10 -12.27 -7.58
CA LYS A 109 8.07 -12.11 -8.64
C LYS A 109 8.19 -10.62 -9.00
N ASP A 110 7.07 -9.96 -9.27
CA ASP A 110 7.04 -8.53 -9.60
C ASP A 110 7.58 -7.67 -8.45
N ALA A 111 7.25 -8.01 -7.20
CA ALA A 111 7.80 -7.30 -6.03
C ALA A 111 9.34 -7.41 -5.95
N ALA A 112 9.89 -8.61 -6.16
CA ALA A 112 11.32 -8.82 -6.19
C ALA A 112 12.01 -8.11 -7.36
N GLU A 113 11.40 -8.11 -8.56
CA GLU A 113 11.87 -7.36 -9.72
C GLU A 113 11.85 -5.84 -9.51
N MET A 114 10.96 -5.34 -8.64
CA MET A 114 10.93 -3.95 -8.18
C MET A 114 11.96 -3.65 -7.08
N GLY A 115 12.81 -4.61 -6.71
CA GLY A 115 13.89 -4.44 -5.75
C GLY A 115 13.49 -4.70 -4.29
N MET A 116 12.29 -5.21 -4.02
CA MET A 116 11.90 -5.60 -2.67
C MET A 116 12.63 -6.89 -2.25
N GLN A 117 13.24 -6.87 -1.06
CA GLN A 117 13.78 -8.09 -0.45
C GLN A 117 12.64 -8.93 0.12
N LEU A 118 12.60 -10.22 -0.21
CA LEU A 118 11.58 -11.15 0.29
C LEU A 118 12.18 -12.09 1.36
N ILE A 119 11.60 -12.09 2.55
CA ILE A 119 12.01 -12.93 3.67
C ILE A 119 10.87 -13.85 4.07
N TYR A 120 11.10 -15.15 4.05
CA TYR A 120 10.07 -16.15 4.35
C TYR A 120 10.05 -16.51 5.83
N LEU A 121 8.86 -16.46 6.43
CA LEU A 121 8.63 -16.80 7.84
C LEU A 121 7.72 -18.02 7.94
N ASP A 122 8.09 -18.97 8.80
CA ASP A 122 7.19 -20.04 9.17
C ASP A 122 5.91 -19.50 9.84
N ARG A 123 4.90 -20.37 9.98
CA ARG A 123 3.58 -19.97 10.49
C ARG A 123 3.63 -19.52 11.96
N ALA A 124 4.54 -20.02 12.78
CA ALA A 124 4.67 -19.62 14.18
C ALA A 124 5.27 -18.21 14.26
N SER A 125 6.43 -18.01 13.64
CA SER A 125 7.10 -16.71 13.53
C SER A 125 6.21 -15.63 12.92
N TYR A 126 5.39 -15.97 11.91
CA TYR A 126 4.47 -15.02 11.27
C TYR A 126 3.30 -14.61 12.17
N ARG A 127 2.85 -15.45 13.11
CA ARG A 127 1.76 -15.08 14.05
C ARG A 127 2.21 -14.00 15.03
N GLU A 128 3.49 -14.00 15.37
CA GLU A 128 4.11 -13.10 16.34
C GLU A 128 4.54 -11.75 15.74
N LYS A 129 4.28 -11.52 14.45
CA LYS A 129 4.67 -10.30 13.70
C LYS A 129 4.23 -8.96 14.30
N HIS A 130 3.26 -8.97 15.21
CA HIS A 130 2.77 -7.78 15.90
C HIS A 130 3.59 -7.45 17.16
N LEU A 131 4.36 -8.42 17.68
CA LEU A 131 5.16 -8.25 18.87
C LEU A 131 6.41 -7.40 18.56
N PRO A 132 6.72 -6.37 19.37
CA PRO A 132 7.91 -5.55 19.18
C PRO A 132 9.22 -6.35 19.22
N GLU A 133 9.30 -7.34 20.11
CA GLU A 133 10.46 -8.24 20.22
C GLU A 133 10.69 -9.01 18.93
N GLN A 134 9.63 -9.60 18.37
CA GLN A 134 9.73 -10.33 17.10
C GLN A 134 10.17 -9.41 15.96
N ARG A 135 9.65 -8.18 15.88
CA ARG A 135 10.09 -7.21 14.87
C ARG A 135 11.56 -6.83 15.03
N SER A 136 12.04 -6.74 16.26
CA SER A 136 13.45 -6.45 16.56
C SER A 136 14.35 -7.61 16.11
N ILE A 137 13.95 -8.85 16.41
CA ILE A 137 14.64 -10.07 15.92
C ILE A 137 14.69 -10.07 14.39
N LEU A 138 13.55 -9.82 13.74
CA LEU A 138 13.46 -9.80 12.28
C LEU A 138 14.32 -8.69 11.68
N ALA A 139 14.31 -7.47 12.22
CA ALA A 139 15.16 -6.37 11.75
C ALA A 139 16.64 -6.78 11.72
N ASN A 140 17.12 -7.35 12.82
CA ASN A 140 18.51 -7.78 12.98
C ASN A 140 18.93 -8.90 12.00
N GLN A 141 17.98 -9.59 11.35
CA GLN A 141 18.28 -10.67 10.40
C GLN A 141 18.62 -10.15 8.99
N PHE A 142 18.18 -8.95 8.62
CA PHE A 142 18.30 -8.47 7.23
C PHE A 142 18.93 -7.09 7.10
N ILE A 143 19.01 -6.32 8.17
CA ILE A 143 19.60 -4.99 8.16
C ILE A 143 20.62 -4.84 9.28
N ASP A 144 21.65 -4.04 9.02
CA ASP A 144 22.63 -3.65 10.04
C ASP A 144 21.93 -2.89 11.18
N ASN A 145 22.30 -3.15 12.44
CA ASN A 145 21.73 -2.49 13.63
C ASN A 145 21.87 -0.96 13.63
N SER A 146 22.74 -0.40 12.78
CA SER A 146 22.88 1.03 12.55
C SER A 146 21.80 1.64 11.65
N ARG A 147 21.01 0.80 10.97
CA ARG A 147 19.95 1.20 10.04
C ARG A 147 18.57 1.03 10.69
N SER A 148 17.67 1.94 10.37
CA SER A 148 16.33 2.03 10.93
C SER A 148 15.27 1.42 10.00
N VAL A 149 14.26 0.77 10.59
CA VAL A 149 13.16 0.12 9.85
C VAL A 149 11.82 0.72 10.25
N TYR A 150 11.08 1.23 9.26
CA TYR A 150 9.68 1.64 9.44
C TYR A 150 8.73 0.47 9.15
N TRP A 151 7.90 0.11 10.12
CA TRP A 151 6.99 -1.03 10.01
C TRP A 151 5.59 -0.62 9.58
N VAL A 152 5.17 -1.07 8.40
CA VAL A 152 3.77 -0.97 7.94
C VAL A 152 3.03 -2.25 8.31
N PRO A 153 1.87 -2.18 8.98
CA PRO A 153 1.06 -3.36 9.29
C PRO A 153 0.67 -4.16 8.04
N GLU A 154 0.39 -5.45 8.22
CA GLU A 154 -0.15 -6.30 7.16
C GLU A 154 -1.40 -5.64 6.54
N GLY A 155 -1.43 -5.54 5.21
CA GLY A 155 -2.54 -4.88 4.49
C GLY A 155 -2.53 -3.35 4.53
N GLY A 156 -1.65 -2.74 5.32
CA GLY A 156 -1.58 -1.30 5.54
C GLY A 156 -2.66 -0.78 6.50
N SER A 157 -3.35 -1.64 7.24
CA SER A 157 -4.51 -1.25 8.06
C SER A 157 -4.09 -0.52 9.33
N ASN A 158 -3.88 0.80 9.24
CA ASN A 158 -3.66 1.70 10.38
C ASN A 158 -4.33 3.07 10.15
N LEU A 159 -4.27 3.94 11.17
CA LEU A 159 -4.87 5.29 11.10
C LEU A 159 -4.34 6.12 9.93
N LEU A 160 -3.07 5.94 9.54
CA LEU A 160 -2.48 6.64 8.37
C LEU A 160 -3.12 6.16 7.06
N ALA A 161 -3.48 4.89 6.95
CA ALA A 161 -4.23 4.40 5.80
C ALA A 161 -5.68 4.88 5.78
N VAL A 162 -6.32 5.03 6.94
CA VAL A 162 -7.65 5.64 7.07
C VAL A 162 -7.58 7.10 6.61
N GLN A 163 -6.58 7.86 7.08
CA GLN A 163 -6.34 9.24 6.64
C GLN A 163 -6.16 9.33 5.12
N GLY A 164 -5.41 8.39 4.53
CA GLY A 164 -5.26 8.29 3.09
C GLY A 164 -6.57 8.04 2.35
N ALA A 165 -7.38 7.12 2.85
CA ALA A 165 -8.67 6.80 2.26
C ALA A 165 -9.68 7.96 2.37
N GLN A 166 -9.62 8.75 3.44
CA GLN A 166 -10.47 9.94 3.62
C GLN A 166 -10.29 10.97 2.50
N GLU A 167 -9.08 11.11 1.93
CA GLU A 167 -8.84 12.01 0.79
C GLU A 167 -9.73 11.67 -0.42
N ILE A 168 -10.11 10.40 -0.59
CA ILE A 168 -10.98 9.98 -1.69
C ILE A 168 -12.37 10.61 -1.51
N THR A 169 -12.94 10.53 -0.30
CA THR A 169 -14.26 11.07 0.01
C THR A 169 -14.28 12.58 0.21
N GLU A 170 -13.14 13.15 0.61
CA GLU A 170 -12.99 14.61 0.77
C GLU A 170 -12.82 15.35 -0.56
N ASN A 171 -12.61 14.62 -1.66
CA ASN A 171 -12.58 15.21 -3.00
C ASN A 171 -13.90 15.94 -3.30
N GLU A 172 -13.81 17.23 -3.64
CA GLU A 172 -14.98 18.09 -3.89
C GLU A 172 -15.89 17.56 -5.01
N GLN A 173 -15.35 16.88 -6.02
CA GLN A 173 -16.17 16.24 -7.06
C GLN A 173 -16.90 15.01 -6.52
N VAL A 174 -16.29 14.23 -5.62
CA VAL A 174 -16.95 13.08 -4.97
C VAL A 174 -18.10 13.55 -4.07
N LYS A 175 -17.94 14.69 -3.38
CA LYS A 175 -18.99 15.28 -2.53
C LYS A 175 -20.25 15.72 -3.29
N GLN A 176 -20.19 15.82 -4.62
CA GLN A 176 -21.34 16.17 -5.46
C GLN A 176 -22.29 14.99 -5.71
N PHE A 177 -21.89 13.76 -5.38
CA PHE A 177 -22.68 12.56 -5.60
C PHE A 177 -23.64 12.28 -4.43
N ASP A 178 -24.89 11.93 -4.75
CA ASP A 178 -25.90 11.55 -3.75
C ASP A 178 -25.57 10.21 -3.07
N TYR A 179 -24.95 9.28 -3.81
CA TYR A 179 -24.61 7.93 -3.34
C TYR A 179 -23.21 7.52 -3.81
N ILE A 180 -22.45 6.89 -2.91
CA ILE A 180 -21.13 6.35 -3.20
C ILE A 180 -21.13 4.86 -2.91
N PHE A 181 -20.67 4.07 -3.89
CA PHE A 181 -20.53 2.63 -3.76
C PHE A 181 -19.05 2.27 -3.80
N ALA A 182 -18.58 1.53 -2.80
CA ALA A 182 -17.22 1.01 -2.75
C ALA A 182 -17.25 -0.46 -2.32
N ALA A 183 -16.35 -1.26 -2.89
CA ALA A 183 -16.20 -2.65 -2.48
C ALA A 183 -15.45 -2.70 -1.14
N CYS A 184 -16.09 -3.25 -0.10
CA CYS A 184 -15.45 -3.54 1.18
C CYS A 184 -14.85 -4.95 1.14
N GLY A 185 -13.52 -5.05 1.11
CA GLY A 185 -12.81 -6.33 1.20
C GLY A 185 -12.66 -6.85 2.64
N THR A 186 -12.11 -8.04 2.81
CA THR A 186 -11.81 -8.64 4.12
C THR A 186 -10.71 -7.85 4.84
N GLY A 187 -11.08 -7.02 5.81
CA GLY A 187 -10.17 -6.40 6.79
C GLY A 187 -10.15 -4.87 6.79
N GLU A 188 -11.29 -4.24 7.08
CA GLU A 188 -11.44 -2.78 7.20
C GLU A 188 -12.31 -2.40 8.40
N HIS A 189 -11.89 -2.82 9.60
CA HIS A 189 -12.35 -2.27 10.88
C HIS A 189 -11.13 -1.78 11.67
#